data_AF-A0A4R6XIM8-F1
#
_entry.id   AF-A0A4R6XIM8-F1
#
_cell.length_a   1.000
_cell.length_b   1.000
_cell.length_c   1.000
_cell.angle_alpha   90.00
_cell.angle_beta   90.00
_cell.angle_gamma   90.00
#
_symmetry.space_group_name_H-M   'P 1'
#
loop_
_entity.id
_entity.type
_entity.pdbx_description
1 polymer ?
#
loop_
_entity_poly.entity_id
_entity_poly.type
_entity_poly.pdbx_seq_one_letter_code
_entity_poly.pdbx_strand_id
1 'polypeptide(L)'
;MGSAILNREILLFATSTIAHNGQLLDNPSNAVQTSSQYAMHFNLNGNNAAPPVSFIFNSTIANNGFAGIRSDRGFTDINQSTIANHESRGLRFTRNDNHLDELQLKIRHSLIVNSDFQDCNDPWVYPVSEVDLVNNYNASTDESCGFSGMNDIENINNPINGSLHMWGGFAPTLMINANNSVIDAASNGCTDEDQRGETRPLDGNNNMVSSCDMGAVEFNPMTDPNDSDVIFKHGFED
;
A
#
# COMPACT_ATOMS: atom_id res chain seq x y z
N MET A 1 5.20 -0.18 -22.63
CA MET A 1 4.90 -0.50 -21.22
C MET A 1 4.62 0.83 -20.54
N GLY A 2 3.38 1.04 -20.11
CA GLY A 2 2.94 2.30 -19.51
C GLY A 2 2.71 2.17 -18.01
N SER A 3 2.64 3.32 -17.35
CA SER A 3 2.17 3.46 -15.98
C SER A 3 1.12 4.56 -15.95
N ALA A 4 0.13 4.46 -15.05
CA ALA A 4 -0.83 5.53 -14.87
C ALA A 4 -0.15 6.81 -14.38
N ILE A 5 0.81 6.67 -13.46
CA ILE A 5 1.65 7.77 -13.00
C ILE A 5 3.12 7.46 -13.33
N LEU A 6 3.78 8.40 -14.00
CA LEU A 6 5.23 8.39 -14.21
C LEU A 6 5.83 9.60 -13.48
N ASN A 7 6.59 9.35 -12.41
CA ASN A 7 7.37 10.38 -11.73
C ASN A 7 8.81 10.40 -12.26
N ARG A 8 9.31 11.60 -12.59
CA ARG A 8 10.71 11.85 -12.99
C ARG A 8 11.42 12.90 -12.13
N GLU A 9 10.70 13.54 -11.21
CA GLU A 9 11.24 14.58 -10.34
C GLU A 9 10.68 14.41 -8.93
N ILE A 10 9.53 15.01 -8.61
CA ILE A 10 8.92 14.96 -7.29
C ILE A 10 7.46 14.53 -7.41
N LEU A 11 7.06 13.56 -6.59
CA LEU A 11 5.67 13.15 -6.41
C LEU A 11 5.32 13.14 -4.92
N LEU A 12 4.20 13.76 -4.59
CA LEU A 12 3.46 13.53 -3.37
C LEU A 12 2.11 12.91 -3.74
N PHE A 13 1.85 11.71 -3.24
CA PHE A 13 0.57 11.03 -3.35
C PHE A 13 0.06 10.77 -1.95
N ALA A 14 -1.00 11.48 -1.56
CA ALA A 14 -1.49 11.49 -0.19
C ALA A 14 -3.01 11.31 -0.15
N THR A 15 -3.50 10.53 0.81
CA THR A 15 -4.95 10.38 1.08
C THR A 15 -5.74 10.05 -0.19
N SER A 16 -5.18 9.17 -1.02
CA SER A 16 -5.64 8.94 -2.39
C SER A 16 -5.62 7.47 -2.77
N THR A 17 -6.40 7.14 -3.80
CA THR A 17 -6.47 5.78 -4.33
C THR A 17 -6.13 5.72 -5.79
N ILE A 18 -5.25 4.79 -6.16
CA ILE A 18 -5.06 4.38 -7.55
C ILE A 18 -5.39 2.89 -7.67
N ALA A 19 -6.31 2.56 -8.56
CA ALA A 19 -6.73 1.18 -8.73
C ALA A 19 -7.16 0.85 -10.15
N HIS A 20 -7.20 -0.45 -10.45
CA HIS A 20 -7.66 -0.97 -11.74
C HIS A 20 -6.86 -0.43 -12.94
N ASN A 21 -5.60 -0.02 -12.72
CA ASN A 21 -4.71 0.37 -13.80
C ASN A 21 -4.51 -0.81 -14.76
N GLY A 22 -4.75 -0.56 -16.05
CA GLY A 22 -4.70 -1.60 -17.08
C GLY A 22 -6.04 -2.29 -17.32
N GLN A 23 -7.11 -1.90 -16.62
CA GLN A 23 -8.46 -2.40 -16.80
C GLN A 23 -9.41 -1.28 -17.24
N LEU A 24 -10.38 -1.62 -18.09
CA LEU A 24 -11.49 -0.74 -18.42
C LEU A 24 -12.70 -1.15 -17.59
N LEU A 25 -12.98 -0.40 -16.53
CA LEU A 25 -14.20 -0.53 -15.74
C LEU A 25 -15.36 -0.03 -16.63
N ASP A 26 -16.35 -0.88 -16.89
CA ASP A 26 -17.43 -0.68 -17.87
C ASP A 26 -16.94 -0.58 -19.33
N ASN A 27 -16.62 -1.74 -19.91
CA ASN A 27 -16.14 -1.88 -21.28
C ASN A 27 -17.20 -2.51 -22.23
N PRO A 28 -18.34 -1.84 -22.50
CA PRO A 28 -19.44 -2.40 -23.28
C PRO A 28 -19.04 -2.70 -24.74
N SER A 29 -17.98 -2.06 -25.22
CA SER A 29 -17.44 -2.27 -26.58
C SER A 29 -16.38 -3.37 -26.64
N ASN A 30 -16.06 -4.05 -25.53
CA ASN A 30 -14.97 -5.03 -25.43
C ASN A 30 -13.65 -4.50 -26.02
N ALA A 31 -13.37 -3.21 -25.81
CA ALA A 31 -12.14 -2.59 -26.27
C ALA A 31 -10.95 -3.28 -25.59
N VAL A 32 -9.98 -3.72 -26.39
CA VAL A 32 -8.76 -4.33 -25.87
C VAL A 32 -7.75 -3.23 -25.57
N GLN A 33 -7.26 -3.17 -24.34
CA GLN A 33 -6.11 -2.34 -23.99
C GLN A 33 -4.87 -3.21 -23.80
N THR A 34 -3.71 -2.71 -24.23
CA THR A 34 -2.44 -3.26 -23.78
C THR A 34 -2.29 -2.89 -22.31
N SER A 35 -2.12 -3.87 -21.41
CA SER A 35 -2.01 -3.60 -19.98
C SER A 35 -0.86 -2.64 -19.70
N SER A 36 -1.16 -1.58 -18.96
CA SER A 36 -0.15 -0.82 -18.25
C SER A 36 0.45 -1.74 -17.18
N GLN A 37 1.77 -1.68 -17.00
CA GLN A 37 2.45 -2.61 -16.12
C GLN A 37 2.38 -2.16 -14.67
N TYR A 38 2.53 -0.87 -14.39
CA TYR A 38 2.59 -0.41 -13.00
C TYR A 38 1.57 0.69 -12.78
N ALA A 39 0.93 0.74 -11.62
CA ALA A 39 0.11 1.89 -11.25
C ALA A 39 0.99 3.15 -11.21
N MET A 40 2.15 3.03 -10.57
CA MET A 40 3.14 4.09 -10.47
C MET A 40 4.53 3.61 -10.89
N HIS A 41 5.24 4.42 -11.67
CA HIS A 41 6.65 4.21 -12.00
C HIS A 41 7.45 5.46 -11.71
N PHE A 42 8.48 5.31 -10.90
CA PHE A 42 9.43 6.36 -10.56
C PHE A 42 10.74 6.01 -11.25
N ASN A 43 11.22 6.87 -12.14
CA ASN A 43 12.44 6.64 -12.89
C ASN A 43 13.11 7.95 -13.28
N LEU A 44 14.44 7.91 -13.38
CA LEU A 44 15.29 8.97 -13.88
C LEU A 44 14.85 9.47 -15.28
N ASN A 45 14.96 10.78 -15.50
CA ASN A 45 14.83 11.40 -16.81
C ASN A 45 16.13 11.25 -17.66
N GLY A 46 16.63 10.02 -17.80
CA GLY A 46 17.91 9.72 -18.43
C GLY A 46 19.07 9.54 -17.44
N ASN A 47 20.20 9.03 -17.93
CA ASN A 47 21.29 8.49 -17.08
C ASN A 47 21.98 9.51 -16.15
N ASN A 48 21.85 10.81 -16.42
CA ASN A 48 22.49 11.89 -15.65
C ASN A 48 21.47 12.81 -14.97
N ALA A 49 20.20 12.43 -14.94
CA ALA A 49 19.16 13.21 -14.26
C ALA A 49 19.28 13.05 -12.74
N ALA A 50 18.73 14.02 -12.01
CA ALA A 50 18.54 13.87 -10.57
C ALA A 50 17.61 12.67 -10.29
N PRO A 51 17.90 11.85 -9.26
CA PRO A 51 17.00 10.79 -8.79
C PRO A 51 15.59 11.34 -8.49
N PRO A 52 14.52 10.67 -8.95
CA PRO A 52 13.17 11.08 -8.56
C PRO A 52 12.95 10.83 -7.07
N VAL A 53 12.11 11.65 -6.46
CA VAL A 53 11.71 11.60 -5.06
C VAL A 53 10.20 11.40 -5.02
N SER A 54 9.75 10.35 -4.35
CA SER A 54 8.34 9.99 -4.25
C SER A 54 7.94 9.77 -2.79
N PHE A 55 6.84 10.41 -2.39
CA PHE A 55 6.21 10.23 -1.08
C PHE A 55 4.80 9.68 -1.29
N ILE A 56 4.55 8.49 -0.77
CA ILE A 56 3.24 7.83 -0.77
C ILE A 56 2.79 7.76 0.69
N PHE A 57 1.67 8.39 0.98
CA PHE A 57 1.23 8.59 2.35
C PHE A 57 -0.26 8.37 2.51
N ASN A 58 -0.67 7.60 3.51
CA ASN A 58 -2.08 7.43 3.88
C ASN A 58 -2.96 7.05 2.66
N SER A 59 -2.49 6.14 1.81
CA SER A 59 -3.03 5.92 0.47
C SER A 59 -3.21 4.45 0.13
N THR A 60 -4.13 4.17 -0.80
CA THR A 60 -4.41 2.82 -1.29
C THR A 60 -3.97 2.66 -2.76
N ILE A 61 -3.13 1.67 -3.05
CA ILE A 61 -2.74 1.26 -4.40
C ILE A 61 -3.23 -0.17 -4.59
N ALA A 62 -4.31 -0.38 -5.34
CA ALA A 62 -5.05 -1.65 -5.30
C ALA A 62 -5.46 -2.19 -6.69
N ASN A 63 -5.66 -3.50 -6.82
CA ASN A 63 -6.37 -4.11 -7.97
C ASN A 63 -5.78 -3.73 -9.34
N ASN A 64 -4.46 -3.52 -9.43
CA ASN A 64 -3.81 -3.12 -10.69
C ASN A 64 -3.39 -4.36 -11.50
N GLY A 65 -3.66 -4.36 -12.81
CA GLY A 65 -3.56 -5.54 -13.68
C GLY A 65 -2.15 -6.04 -14.00
N PHE A 66 -1.12 -5.57 -13.28
CA PHE A 66 0.19 -6.21 -13.28
C PHE A 66 0.91 -5.92 -11.96
N ALA A 67 1.25 -4.68 -11.67
CA ALA A 67 1.91 -4.33 -10.40
C ALA A 67 1.51 -2.96 -9.84
N GLY A 68 1.75 -2.77 -8.55
CA GLY A 68 1.50 -1.52 -7.83
C GLY A 68 2.53 -0.44 -8.17
N ILE A 69 3.68 -0.48 -7.49
CA ILE A 69 4.72 0.55 -7.57
C ILE A 69 6.01 -0.04 -8.15
N ARG A 70 6.60 0.68 -9.10
CA ARG A 70 7.98 0.48 -9.53
C ARG A 70 8.84 1.69 -9.15
N SER A 71 9.75 1.50 -8.22
CA SER A 71 10.72 2.50 -7.78
C SER A 71 12.10 2.19 -8.36
N ASP A 72 12.45 2.83 -9.48
CA ASP A 72 13.75 2.67 -10.12
C ASP A 72 14.66 3.86 -9.81
N ARG A 73 15.78 3.60 -9.13
CA ARG A 73 16.93 4.52 -9.00
C ARG A 73 16.59 5.90 -8.41
N GLY A 74 15.61 5.96 -7.52
CA GLY A 74 15.14 7.16 -6.84
C GLY A 74 14.97 6.93 -5.34
N PHE A 75 14.56 7.98 -4.64
CA PHE A 75 14.08 7.88 -3.27
C PHE A 75 12.56 7.67 -3.24
N THR A 76 12.10 6.67 -2.50
CA THR A 76 10.68 6.39 -2.28
C THR A 76 10.40 6.20 -0.78
N ASP A 77 9.51 7.01 -0.21
CA ASP A 77 8.97 6.83 1.14
C ASP A 77 7.50 6.39 1.02
N ILE A 78 7.19 5.20 1.56
CA ILE A 78 5.84 4.67 1.67
C ILE A 78 5.49 4.64 3.16
N ASN A 79 4.51 5.44 3.55
CA ASN A 79 4.09 5.59 4.93
C ASN A 79 2.58 5.39 5.06
N GLN A 80 2.15 4.59 6.04
CA GLN A 80 0.73 4.37 6.35
C GLN A 80 -0.12 4.06 5.11
N SER A 81 0.38 3.21 4.22
CA SER A 81 -0.27 2.96 2.93
C SER A 81 -0.56 1.49 2.72
N THR A 82 -1.59 1.20 1.96
CA THR A 82 -1.98 -0.17 1.58
C THR A 82 -1.70 -0.38 0.10
N ILE A 83 -0.85 -1.36 -0.23
CA ILE A 83 -0.52 -1.77 -1.59
C ILE A 83 -0.96 -3.22 -1.76
N ALA A 84 -1.97 -3.48 -2.58
CA ALA A 84 -2.57 -4.81 -2.58
C ALA A 84 -3.23 -5.28 -3.88
N ASN A 85 -3.46 -6.59 -3.96
CA ASN A 85 -4.25 -7.25 -5.01
C ASN A 85 -3.69 -6.94 -6.41
N HIS A 86 -2.45 -7.34 -6.68
CA HIS A 86 -1.82 -7.14 -7.98
C HIS A 86 -1.55 -8.48 -8.66
N GLU A 87 -1.76 -8.56 -9.99
CA GLU A 87 -1.55 -9.80 -10.77
C GLU A 87 -0.10 -10.30 -10.77
N SER A 88 0.85 -9.48 -10.33
CA SER A 88 2.25 -9.85 -10.17
C SER A 88 2.79 -9.38 -8.83
N ARG A 89 2.91 -8.07 -8.60
CA ARG A 89 3.63 -7.55 -7.42
C ARG A 89 3.10 -6.25 -6.85
N GLY A 90 3.22 -6.06 -5.55
CA GLY A 90 2.98 -4.78 -4.89
C GLY A 90 4.07 -3.76 -5.17
N LEU A 91 5.31 -4.12 -4.81
CA LEU A 91 6.46 -3.25 -4.94
C LEU A 91 7.58 -3.91 -5.75
N ARG A 92 8.13 -3.14 -6.70
CA ARG A 92 9.41 -3.42 -7.32
C ARG A 92 10.36 -2.26 -7.11
N PHE A 93 11.35 -2.45 -6.27
CA PHE A 93 12.47 -1.55 -6.02
C PHE A 93 13.70 -1.95 -6.84
N THR A 94 14.40 -0.97 -7.39
CA THR A 94 15.71 -1.14 -8.01
C THR A 94 16.61 -0.02 -7.55
N ARG A 95 17.70 -0.38 -6.88
CA ARG A 95 18.70 0.55 -6.37
C ARG A 95 19.37 1.38 -7.48
N ASN A 96 19.73 2.61 -7.14
CA ASN A 96 20.69 3.44 -7.86
C ASN A 96 22.13 3.08 -7.45
N ASP A 97 22.86 2.41 -8.34
CA ASP A 97 24.25 2.00 -8.09
C ASP A 97 25.26 3.16 -8.02
N ASN A 98 24.86 4.38 -8.40
CA ASN A 98 25.70 5.58 -8.27
C ASN A 98 25.52 6.28 -6.91
N HIS A 99 24.57 5.82 -6.07
CA HIS A 99 24.22 6.40 -4.77
C HIS A 99 24.24 5.31 -3.69
N LEU A 100 25.35 4.58 -3.60
CA LEU A 100 25.55 3.58 -2.56
C LEU A 100 25.63 4.24 -1.19
N ASP A 101 25.23 3.51 -0.16
CA ASP A 101 25.23 3.99 1.23
C ASP A 101 24.32 5.20 1.50
N GLU A 102 23.40 5.51 0.59
CA GLU A 102 22.34 6.51 0.75
C GLU A 102 20.98 5.84 0.81
N LEU A 103 20.09 6.33 1.69
CA LEU A 103 18.73 5.82 1.81
C LEU A 103 17.93 6.08 0.52
N GLN A 104 17.36 5.03 -0.06
CA GLN A 104 16.63 5.07 -1.34
C GLN A 104 15.21 4.51 -1.24
N LEU A 105 14.94 3.64 -0.28
CA LEU A 105 13.59 3.17 -0.01
C LEU A 105 13.35 3.15 1.49
N LYS A 106 12.25 3.75 1.91
CA LYS A 106 11.75 3.69 3.27
C LYS A 106 10.30 3.22 3.23
N ILE A 107 9.98 2.24 4.05
CA ILE A 107 8.62 1.76 4.22
C ILE A 107 8.34 1.70 5.71
N ARG A 108 7.22 2.27 6.14
CA ARG A 108 6.80 2.30 7.53
C ARG A 108 5.28 2.30 7.64
N HIS A 109 4.77 1.70 8.71
CA HIS A 109 3.34 1.65 9.04
C HIS A 109 2.46 1.11 7.92
N SER A 110 3.01 0.34 6.99
CA SER A 110 2.39 0.06 5.70
C SER A 110 2.11 -1.41 5.49
N LEU A 111 1.11 -1.68 4.65
CA LEU A 111 0.62 -3.01 4.34
C LEU A 111 0.86 -3.29 2.84
N ILE A 112 1.68 -4.30 2.52
CA ILE A 112 1.95 -4.72 1.13
C ILE A 112 1.57 -6.19 0.98
N VAL A 113 0.43 -6.49 0.35
CA VAL A 113 -0.26 -7.77 0.54
C VAL A 113 -0.99 -8.29 -0.69
N ASN A 114 -1.30 -9.58 -0.72
CA ASN A 114 -2.17 -10.23 -1.70
C ASN A 114 -1.75 -10.00 -3.17
N SER A 115 -0.45 -10.00 -3.47
CA SER A 115 0.00 -10.04 -4.86
C SER A 115 0.12 -11.48 -5.35
N ASP A 116 -0.28 -11.78 -6.60
CA ASP A 116 -0.35 -13.16 -7.11
C ASP A 116 1.02 -13.86 -7.22
N PHE A 117 2.11 -13.09 -7.39
CA PHE A 117 3.46 -13.64 -7.46
C PHE A 117 4.28 -13.35 -6.19
N GLN A 118 4.52 -12.08 -5.86
CA GLN A 118 5.25 -11.67 -4.66
C GLN A 118 4.81 -10.26 -4.23
N ASP A 119 4.67 -10.00 -2.94
CA ASP A 119 4.31 -8.67 -2.43
C ASP A 119 5.35 -7.59 -2.78
N CYS A 120 6.63 -7.93 -2.66
CA CYS A 120 7.78 -7.09 -2.99
C CYS A 120 8.80 -7.86 -3.86
N ASN A 121 9.98 -7.27 -4.13
CA ASN A 121 11.05 -7.90 -4.91
C ASN A 121 12.36 -8.14 -4.17
N ASP A 122 12.24 -8.66 -2.96
CA ASP A 122 13.35 -8.98 -2.09
C ASP A 122 14.24 -7.75 -1.82
N PRO A 123 13.69 -6.57 -1.48
CA PRO A 123 14.51 -5.37 -1.26
C PRO A 123 15.49 -5.54 -0.08
N TRP A 124 15.26 -6.51 0.81
CA TRP A 124 16.15 -6.88 1.91
C TRP A 124 17.54 -7.36 1.49
N VAL A 125 17.76 -7.68 0.21
CA VAL A 125 19.10 -8.02 -0.31
C VAL A 125 20.07 -6.83 -0.29
N TYR A 126 19.55 -5.62 -0.13
CA TYR A 126 20.36 -4.40 -0.05
C TYR A 126 20.64 -4.00 1.41
N PRO A 127 21.73 -3.26 1.69
CA PRO A 127 22.08 -2.81 3.03
C PRO A 127 21.02 -1.92 3.68
N VAL A 128 20.89 -1.99 5.01
CA VAL A 128 19.97 -1.14 5.80
C VAL A 128 20.25 0.36 5.72
N SER A 129 21.44 0.77 5.26
CA SER A 129 21.75 2.17 4.93
C SER A 129 21.02 2.66 3.67
N GLU A 130 20.61 1.75 2.80
CA GLU A 130 19.98 2.02 1.51
C GLU A 130 18.46 1.73 1.54
N VAL A 131 18.04 0.80 2.39
CA VAL A 131 16.63 0.39 2.57
C VAL A 131 16.26 0.36 4.04
N ASP A 132 15.34 1.22 4.44
CA ASP A 132 14.82 1.29 5.81
C ASP A 132 13.50 0.52 5.91
N LEU A 133 13.60 -0.75 6.29
CA LEU A 133 12.50 -1.72 6.33
C LEU A 133 12.33 -2.42 7.68
N VAL A 134 13.21 -2.14 8.65
CA VAL A 134 13.38 -2.94 9.88
C VAL A 134 12.84 -2.20 11.09
N ASN A 135 11.99 -2.86 11.89
CA ASN A 135 11.26 -2.29 13.03
C ASN A 135 10.39 -1.07 12.64
N ASN A 136 9.78 -1.12 11.47
CA ASN A 136 9.05 0.02 10.91
C ASN A 136 7.54 -0.13 10.89
N TYR A 137 7.00 -1.17 11.52
CA TYR A 137 5.56 -1.44 11.59
C TYR A 137 4.97 -1.75 10.22
N ASN A 138 5.65 -2.60 9.46
CA ASN A 138 5.18 -3.05 8.15
C ASN A 138 4.66 -4.48 8.20
N ALA A 139 3.72 -4.79 7.31
CA ALA A 139 3.27 -6.16 7.15
C ALA A 139 3.05 -6.59 5.70
N SER A 140 3.27 -7.89 5.46
CA SER A 140 3.11 -8.55 4.17
C SER A 140 2.52 -9.95 4.30
N THR A 141 1.90 -10.43 3.22
CA THR A 141 1.33 -11.78 3.14
C THR A 141 2.35 -12.85 2.77
N ASP A 142 3.54 -12.44 2.33
CA ASP A 142 4.71 -13.30 2.13
C ASP A 142 5.98 -12.68 2.75
N GLU A 143 7.14 -13.31 2.52
CA GLU A 143 8.48 -12.88 3.01
C GLU A 143 9.25 -12.02 1.98
N SER A 144 8.64 -11.70 0.83
CA SER A 144 9.34 -11.07 -0.28
C SER A 144 9.69 -9.60 -0.02
N CYS A 145 9.09 -8.98 1.00
CA CYS A 145 9.42 -7.63 1.44
C CYS A 145 10.62 -7.62 2.38
N GLY A 146 10.89 -8.73 3.09
CA GLY A 146 11.93 -8.85 4.11
C GLY A 146 11.74 -7.88 5.26
N PHE A 147 10.48 -7.61 5.61
CA PHE A 147 10.14 -6.87 6.81
C PHE A 147 10.59 -7.68 8.02
N SER A 148 11.48 -7.11 8.83
CA SER A 148 12.14 -7.86 9.89
C SER A 148 12.32 -7.00 11.12
N GLY A 149 12.12 -7.59 12.30
CA GLY A 149 12.17 -6.87 13.56
C GLY A 149 11.03 -7.25 14.48
N MET A 150 10.98 -6.63 15.66
CA MET A 150 9.97 -6.92 16.68
C MET A 150 8.59 -6.41 16.31
N ASN A 151 8.53 -5.41 15.43
CA ASN A 151 7.32 -4.66 15.12
C ASN A 151 6.83 -4.89 13.69
N ASP A 152 7.46 -5.76 12.92
CA ASP A 152 7.09 -6.09 11.55
C ASP A 152 6.46 -7.49 11.49
N ILE A 153 5.55 -7.71 10.53
CA ILE A 153 4.79 -8.97 10.43
C ILE A 153 4.77 -9.49 9.00
N GLU A 154 5.42 -10.64 8.75
CA GLU A 154 5.37 -11.33 7.46
C GLU A 154 4.48 -12.58 7.54
N ASN A 155 4.11 -13.11 6.37
CA ASN A 155 3.25 -14.30 6.24
C ASN A 155 1.87 -14.15 6.91
N ILE A 156 1.32 -12.93 6.93
CA ILE A 156 -0.04 -12.71 7.46
C ILE A 156 -1.08 -13.32 6.52
N ASN A 157 -2.17 -13.84 7.08
CA ASN A 157 -3.23 -14.45 6.28
C ASN A 157 -4.38 -13.46 6.09
N ASN A 158 -4.81 -13.27 4.83
CA ASN A 158 -6.01 -12.52 4.44
C ASN A 158 -6.23 -11.22 5.24
N PRO A 159 -5.31 -10.25 5.17
CA PRO A 159 -5.38 -9.03 5.99
C PRO A 159 -6.45 -8.05 5.54
N ILE A 160 -6.89 -8.13 4.29
CA ILE A 160 -7.79 -7.16 3.68
C ILE A 160 -9.05 -7.83 3.11
N ASN A 161 -10.13 -7.06 3.10
CA ASN A 161 -11.35 -7.33 2.37
C ASN A 161 -11.12 -7.02 0.88
N GLY A 162 -11.40 -7.98 0.01
CA GLY A 162 -11.06 -7.91 -1.42
C GLY A 162 -11.79 -6.82 -2.21
N SER A 163 -12.84 -6.20 -1.65
CA SER A 163 -13.62 -5.18 -2.36
C SER A 163 -13.15 -3.75 -2.03
N LEU A 164 -12.72 -3.03 -3.06
CA LEU A 164 -12.44 -1.60 -2.98
C LEU A 164 -13.77 -0.82 -2.91
N HIS A 165 -13.99 -0.03 -1.87
CA HIS A 165 -15.24 0.73 -1.68
C HIS A 165 -15.01 2.01 -0.86
N MET A 166 -15.98 2.91 -0.82
CA MET A 166 -15.84 4.21 -0.12
C MET A 166 -15.76 4.10 1.41
N TRP A 167 -16.23 2.99 2.00
CA TRP A 167 -16.19 2.69 3.45
C TRP A 167 -16.40 3.87 4.42
N GLY A 168 -17.19 4.88 4.03
CA GLY A 168 -17.50 6.08 4.83
C GLY A 168 -16.62 7.32 4.55
N GLY A 169 -15.51 7.18 3.82
CA GLY A 169 -14.52 8.25 3.61
C GLY A 169 -14.58 8.94 2.24
N PHE A 170 -13.55 9.76 1.97
CA PHE A 170 -13.43 10.58 0.75
C PHE A 170 -12.81 9.87 -0.46
N ALA A 171 -12.17 8.71 -0.25
CA ALA A 171 -11.55 7.91 -1.30
C ALA A 171 -11.85 6.42 -1.08
N PRO A 172 -11.94 5.60 -2.15
CA PRO A 172 -12.14 4.16 -1.99
C PRO A 172 -10.96 3.49 -1.29
N THR A 173 -11.20 2.67 -0.28
CA THR A 173 -10.15 1.94 0.45
C THR A 173 -10.41 0.44 0.42
N LEU A 174 -9.39 -0.33 0.82
CA LEU A 174 -9.52 -1.74 1.18
C LEU A 174 -9.63 -1.82 2.70
N MET A 175 -10.70 -2.44 3.20
CA MET A 175 -10.86 -2.63 4.65
C MET A 175 -9.93 -3.71 5.17
N ILE A 176 -9.44 -3.54 6.39
CA ILE A 176 -8.76 -4.59 7.15
C ILE A 176 -9.83 -5.58 7.63
N ASN A 177 -9.55 -6.89 7.54
CA ASN A 177 -10.44 -7.91 8.08
C ASN A 177 -10.36 -7.91 9.62
N ALA A 178 -11.51 -8.07 10.29
CA ALA A 178 -11.55 -8.11 11.74
C ALA A 178 -10.66 -9.23 12.30
N ASN A 179 -10.11 -9.00 13.50
CA ASN A 179 -9.18 -9.91 14.19
C ASN A 179 -7.85 -10.16 13.46
N ASN A 180 -7.50 -9.35 12.46
CA ASN A 180 -6.19 -9.48 11.82
C ASN A 180 -5.05 -8.96 12.72
N SER A 181 -3.88 -9.57 12.61
CA SER A 181 -2.68 -9.21 13.40
C SER A 181 -2.13 -7.81 13.10
N VAL A 182 -2.58 -7.16 12.03
CA VAL A 182 -2.19 -5.78 11.70
C VAL A 182 -2.97 -4.72 12.47
N ILE A 183 -4.04 -5.13 13.18
CA ILE A 183 -4.87 -4.24 13.99
C ILE A 183 -4.15 -3.87 15.29
N ASP A 184 -4.09 -2.58 15.61
CA ASP A 184 -3.37 -1.99 16.76
C ASP A 184 -1.88 -2.40 16.85
N ALA A 185 -1.28 -2.79 15.72
CA ALA A 185 0.06 -3.36 15.70
C ALA A 185 1.16 -2.29 15.62
N ALA A 186 0.80 -1.03 15.32
CA ALA A 186 1.73 0.07 15.18
C ALA A 186 1.60 1.08 16.33
N SER A 187 2.61 1.12 17.21
CA SER A 187 2.49 1.81 18.51
C SER A 187 3.01 3.25 18.54
N ASN A 188 3.71 3.74 17.52
CA ASN A 188 4.29 5.09 17.50
C ASN A 188 4.21 5.71 16.11
N GLY A 189 4.14 7.04 15.98
CA GLY A 189 4.26 7.72 14.69
C GLY A 189 3.01 7.67 13.80
N CYS A 190 1.87 7.31 14.38
CA CYS A 190 0.56 7.36 13.75
C CYS A 190 0.16 8.79 13.43
N THR A 191 -0.66 8.96 12.39
CA THR A 191 -1.33 10.23 12.07
C THR A 191 -2.64 10.35 12.82
N ASP A 192 -3.17 11.57 12.91
CA ASP A 192 -4.45 11.85 13.58
C ASP A 192 -5.65 11.27 12.83
N GLU A 193 -5.52 11.05 11.51
CA GLU A 193 -6.56 10.52 10.64
C GLU A 193 -6.02 9.42 9.70
N ASP A 194 -6.88 8.45 9.37
CA ASP A 194 -6.65 7.45 8.30
C ASP A 194 -7.02 8.01 6.92
N GLN A 195 -6.95 7.19 5.86
CA GLN A 195 -7.23 7.66 4.49
C GLN A 195 -8.68 8.14 4.32
N ARG A 196 -9.60 7.64 5.13
CA ARG A 196 -11.03 7.98 5.08
C ARG A 196 -11.30 9.32 5.77
N GLY A 197 -10.35 9.81 6.58
CA GLY A 197 -10.54 10.94 7.48
C GLY A 197 -11.09 10.52 8.86
N GLU A 198 -11.07 9.21 9.17
CA GLU A 198 -11.48 8.71 10.48
C GLU A 198 -10.35 8.86 11.49
N THR A 199 -10.69 9.07 12.77
CA THR A 199 -9.71 9.28 13.85
C THR A 199 -8.76 8.08 14.00
N ARG A 200 -7.49 8.38 14.27
CA ARG A 200 -6.42 7.42 14.53
C ARG A 200 -5.51 7.93 15.67
N PRO A 201 -5.00 7.08 16.57
CA PRO A 201 -5.30 5.65 16.70
C PRO A 201 -6.64 5.37 17.40
N LEU A 202 -7.23 4.22 17.11
CA LEU A 202 -8.37 3.62 17.82
C LEU A 202 -7.91 2.39 18.61
N ASP A 203 -8.79 1.84 19.45
CA ASP A 203 -8.61 0.50 20.04
C ASP A 203 -9.39 -0.49 19.16
N GLY A 204 -8.72 -1.00 18.12
CA GLY A 204 -9.32 -1.85 17.09
C GLY A 204 -9.56 -3.29 17.56
N ASN A 205 -8.80 -3.78 18.54
CA ASN A 205 -8.85 -5.15 19.06
C ASN A 205 -9.54 -5.28 20.43
N ASN A 206 -10.05 -4.17 20.99
CA ASN A 206 -10.76 -4.07 22.26
C ASN A 206 -9.94 -4.50 23.49
N ASN A 207 -8.63 -4.21 23.52
CA ASN A 207 -7.76 -4.53 24.66
C ASN A 207 -7.57 -3.36 25.64
N MET A 208 -8.27 -2.23 25.43
CA MET A 208 -8.18 -0.96 26.16
C MET A 208 -6.90 -0.15 25.90
N VAL A 209 -6.16 -0.45 24.82
CA VAL A 209 -4.96 0.28 24.40
C VAL A 209 -5.09 0.66 22.93
N SER A 210 -5.20 1.96 22.66
CA SER A 210 -5.22 2.47 21.29
C SER A 210 -3.81 2.47 20.69
N SER A 211 -3.65 1.88 19.52
CA SER A 211 -2.46 1.92 18.67
C SER A 211 -2.92 1.95 17.22
N CYS A 212 -2.10 2.45 16.29
CA CYS A 212 -2.55 2.45 14.91
C CYS A 212 -2.45 1.06 14.28
N ASP A 213 -3.30 0.84 13.29
CA ASP A 213 -3.18 -0.29 12.39
C ASP A 213 -1.99 -0.13 11.44
N MET A 214 -1.61 -1.19 10.73
CA MET A 214 -0.72 -1.06 9.57
C MET A 214 -1.54 -0.85 8.30
N GLY A 215 -1.14 0.13 7.48
CA GLY A 215 -1.79 0.47 6.23
C GLY A 215 -2.58 1.79 6.29
N ALA A 216 -3.39 1.99 5.25
CA ALA A 216 -4.11 3.23 4.97
C ALA A 216 -5.39 3.42 5.79
N VAL A 217 -5.90 2.36 6.42
CA VAL A 217 -7.17 2.36 7.14
C VAL A 217 -6.90 2.04 8.60
N GLU A 218 -7.61 2.73 9.49
CA GLU A 218 -7.70 2.40 10.90
C GLU A 218 -9.02 1.66 11.16
N PHE A 219 -8.98 0.41 11.61
CA PHE A 219 -10.14 -0.43 11.83
C PHE A 219 -10.91 0.00 13.08
N ASN A 220 -12.20 0.27 12.91
CA ASN A 220 -13.11 0.60 14.00
C ASN A 220 -14.13 -0.53 14.23
N PRO A 221 -14.02 -1.33 15.32
CA PRO A 221 -14.90 -2.47 15.57
C PRO A 221 -16.38 -2.10 15.77
N MET A 222 -16.69 -0.82 15.97
CA MET A 222 -18.06 -0.34 16.18
C MET A 222 -18.77 0.07 14.88
N THR A 223 -18.01 0.45 13.85
CA THR A 223 -18.56 1.03 12.60
C THR A 223 -18.15 0.26 11.36
N ASP A 224 -17.01 -0.42 11.39
CA ASP A 224 -16.49 -1.16 10.26
C ASP A 224 -17.07 -2.58 10.20
N PRO A 225 -17.29 -3.12 9.00
CA PRO A 225 -17.82 -4.47 8.85
C PRO A 225 -16.78 -5.51 9.27
N ASN A 226 -17.22 -6.51 10.05
CA ASN A 226 -16.35 -7.60 10.50
C ASN A 226 -15.99 -8.60 9.39
N ASP A 227 -16.82 -8.71 8.36
CA ASP A 227 -16.63 -9.57 7.19
C ASP A 227 -17.22 -8.91 5.94
N SER A 228 -16.76 -9.32 4.75
CA SER A 228 -17.16 -8.77 3.45
C SER A 228 -18.62 -9.01 3.05
N ASP A 229 -19.45 -9.55 3.94
CA ASP A 229 -20.86 -9.73 3.65
C ASP A 229 -21.58 -8.38 3.81
N VAL A 230 -21.42 -7.53 2.79
CA VAL A 230 -22.30 -6.38 2.55
C VAL A 230 -23.66 -6.95 2.18
N ILE A 231 -24.37 -7.51 3.17
CA ILE A 231 -25.66 -8.13 2.93
C ILE A 231 -26.76 -7.07 2.77
N PHE A 232 -26.66 -5.86 3.34
CA PHE A 232 -27.54 -4.74 3.00
C PHE A 232 -26.91 -3.36 3.27
N LYS A 233 -26.60 -2.58 2.24
CA LYS A 233 -26.38 -1.11 2.38
C LYS A 233 -27.07 -0.24 1.33
N HIS A 234 -27.63 -0.83 0.28
CA HIS A 234 -28.69 -0.14 -0.47
C HIS A 234 -30.00 -0.49 0.25
N GLY A 235 -30.44 0.42 1.12
CA GLY A 235 -31.77 0.34 1.72
C GLY A 235 -32.83 0.12 0.64
N PHE A 236 -33.96 -0.45 1.04
CA PHE A 236 -35.18 -0.45 0.25
C PHE A 236 -35.66 1.00 0.10
N GLU A 237 -35.05 1.75 -0.82
CA GLU A 237 -35.63 2.99 -1.32
C GLU A 237 -36.57 2.56 -2.46
N ASP A 238 -37.87 2.70 -2.19
CA ASP A 238 -38.99 2.47 -3.14
C ASP A 238 -38.95 3.44 -4.34
#